data_AF-A0A1F6QVY2-F1
#
_entry.id   AF-A0A1F6QVY2-F1
#
_cell.length_a   1.000
_cell.length_b   1.000
_cell.length_c   1.000
_cell.angle_alpha   90.00
_cell.angle_beta   90.00
_cell.angle_gamma   90.00
#
_symmetry.space_group_name_H-M   'P 1'
#
loop_
_entity.id
_entity.type
_entity.pdbx_description
1 polymer ?
#
loop_
_entity_poly.entity_id
_entity_poly.type
_entity_poly.pdbx_seq_one_letter_code
_entity_poly.pdbx_strand_id
1 'polypeptide(L)'
;MQKKLILIVGLPGSGKSSAADFIKRKYDAGIVHSGDIIREEVKRRGLEYTPQNDALIAHWFHSSGREKLVVKRIWNKIKNSKKNLIVIEGLRSEKQLKYLKAIAKTRPIIISVLASFNVRVKRELKRGRFGNKESIEYLKFRDKLEKKHGEDKLIRKADYKINNSKLNIRQTDAKIYEIMRKILAK
;
A
#
# COMPACT_ATOMS: atom_id res chain seq x y z
N MET A 1 -8.84 24.06 -0.57
CA MET A 1 -7.65 23.49 -1.24
C MET A 1 -7.90 22.04 -1.61
N GLN A 2 -7.53 21.62 -2.82
CA GLN A 2 -7.60 20.22 -3.24
C GLN A 2 -6.52 19.39 -2.51
N LYS A 3 -6.89 18.21 -1.98
CA LYS A 3 -5.94 17.36 -1.23
C LYS A 3 -4.86 16.81 -2.15
N LYS A 4 -3.59 16.88 -1.74
CA LYS A 4 -2.48 16.22 -2.41
C LYS A 4 -2.44 14.76 -1.99
N LEU A 5 -2.57 13.86 -2.97
CA LEU A 5 -2.62 12.41 -2.73
C LEU A 5 -1.28 11.76 -3.08
N ILE A 6 -0.70 11.03 -2.12
CA ILE A 6 0.46 10.16 -2.33
C ILE A 6 -0.02 8.73 -2.28
N LEU A 7 0.20 7.98 -3.35
CA LEU A 7 -0.06 6.55 -3.41
C LEU A 7 1.27 5.80 -3.26
N ILE A 8 1.39 5.01 -2.19
CA ILE A 8 2.53 4.11 -2.01
C ILE A 8 2.16 2.69 -2.41
N VAL A 9 2.95 2.12 -3.31
CA VAL A 9 2.78 0.76 -3.85
C VAL A 9 4.03 -0.08 -3.65
N GLY A 10 3.88 -1.39 -3.63
CA GLY A 10 5.00 -2.32 -3.49
C GLY A 10 4.56 -3.69 -2.98
N LEU A 11 5.34 -4.71 -3.31
CA LEU A 11 5.05 -6.07 -2.85
C LEU A 11 5.19 -6.19 -1.31
N PRO A 12 4.52 -7.17 -0.67
CA PRO A 12 4.63 -7.39 0.78
C PRO A 12 6.09 -7.55 1.21
N GLY A 13 6.44 -6.95 2.35
CA GLY A 13 7.82 -6.92 2.86
C GLY A 13 8.74 -5.86 2.21
N SER A 14 8.28 -5.10 1.21
CA SER A 14 9.16 -4.12 0.54
C SER A 14 9.55 -2.90 1.39
N GLY A 15 8.80 -2.62 2.46
CA GLY A 15 8.97 -1.44 3.31
C GLY A 15 8.02 -0.27 2.96
N LYS A 16 7.04 -0.48 2.08
CA LYS A 16 6.03 0.52 1.72
C LYS A 16 5.28 1.13 2.92
N SER A 17 4.92 0.34 3.92
CA SER A 17 4.20 0.86 5.10
C SER A 17 5.12 1.74 5.95
N SER A 18 6.40 1.37 6.11
CA SER A 18 7.39 2.22 6.79
C SER A 18 7.60 3.55 6.08
N ALA A 19 7.64 3.55 4.73
CA ALA A 19 7.69 4.78 3.95
C ALA A 19 6.43 5.65 4.15
N ALA A 20 5.26 5.03 4.22
CA ALA A 20 3.98 5.72 4.48
C ALA A 20 3.98 6.37 5.88
N ASP A 21 4.42 5.63 6.89
CA ASP A 21 4.53 6.11 8.27
C ASP A 21 5.55 7.24 8.41
N PHE A 22 6.66 7.17 7.69
CA PHE A 22 7.63 8.27 7.65
C PHE A 22 6.98 9.55 7.11
N ILE A 23 6.27 9.46 5.98
CA ILE A 23 5.58 10.64 5.40
C ILE A 23 4.53 11.18 6.36
N LYS A 24 3.74 10.31 6.98
CA LYS A 24 2.76 10.68 8.02
C LYS A 24 3.41 11.50 9.13
N ARG A 25 4.49 10.98 9.74
CA ARG A 25 5.16 11.65 10.87
C ARG A 25 5.85 12.94 10.44
N LYS A 26 6.56 12.94 9.31
CA LYS A 26 7.41 14.06 8.88
C LYS A 26 6.61 15.25 8.35
N TYR A 27 5.45 15.00 7.75
CA TYR A 27 4.65 16.02 7.05
C TYR A 27 3.22 16.16 7.58
N ASP A 28 2.94 15.58 8.76
CA ASP A 28 1.60 15.61 9.38
C ASP A 28 0.49 15.15 8.42
N ALA A 29 0.79 14.12 7.61
CA ALA A 29 -0.11 13.63 6.59
C ALA A 29 -1.21 12.73 7.19
N GLY A 30 -2.40 12.74 6.59
CA GLY A 30 -3.36 11.66 6.82
C GLY A 30 -2.86 10.37 6.17
N ILE A 31 -3.18 9.21 6.74
CA ILE A 31 -2.82 7.92 6.16
C ILE A 31 -4.04 6.99 6.15
N VAL A 32 -4.14 6.18 5.10
CA VAL A 32 -5.08 5.07 5.02
C VAL A 32 -4.41 3.85 4.39
N HIS A 33 -4.46 2.71 5.07
CA HIS A 33 -4.00 1.44 4.53
C HIS A 33 -5.20 0.65 4.01
N SER A 34 -5.13 0.17 2.77
CA SER A 34 -6.18 -0.73 2.25
C SER A 34 -6.25 -2.04 3.04
N GLY A 35 -5.15 -2.45 3.66
CA GLY A 35 -5.10 -3.59 4.57
C GLY A 35 -6.00 -3.43 5.80
N ASP A 36 -6.20 -2.21 6.30
CA ASP A 36 -7.14 -1.97 7.41
C ASP A 36 -8.57 -2.25 6.97
N ILE A 37 -8.93 -1.88 5.74
CA ILE A 37 -10.26 -2.13 5.18
C ILE A 37 -10.51 -3.64 5.01
N ILE A 38 -9.47 -4.40 4.65
CA ILE A 38 -9.53 -5.86 4.57
C ILE A 38 -9.75 -6.44 5.97
N ARG A 39 -8.95 -6.03 6.97
CA ARG A 39 -9.10 -6.47 8.37
C ARG A 39 -10.46 -6.14 8.96
N GLU A 40 -10.96 -4.92 8.72
CA GLU A 40 -12.30 -4.49 9.13
C GLU A 40 -13.37 -5.39 8.51
N GLU A 41 -13.22 -5.76 7.23
CA GLU A 41 -14.17 -6.64 6.54
C GLU A 41 -14.10 -8.10 7.01
N VAL A 42 -12.92 -8.62 7.35
CA VAL A 42 -12.75 -9.93 8.00
C VAL A 42 -13.53 -9.95 9.31
N LYS A 43 -13.28 -8.95 10.18
CA LYS A 43 -13.96 -8.82 11.48
C LYS A 43 -15.47 -8.65 11.32
N ARG A 44 -15.92 -7.82 10.37
CA ARG A 44 -17.35 -7.59 10.09
C ARG A 44 -18.09 -8.87 9.69
N ARG A 45 -17.38 -9.86 9.13
CA ARG A 45 -17.93 -11.17 8.76
C ARG A 45 -17.84 -12.22 9.86
N GLY A 46 -17.35 -11.85 11.05
CA GLY A 46 -17.15 -12.80 12.16
C GLY A 46 -16.05 -13.83 11.89
N LEU A 47 -15.14 -13.57 10.94
CA LEU A 47 -14.05 -14.49 10.61
C LEU A 47 -12.83 -14.22 11.51
N GLU A 48 -12.14 -15.29 11.91
CA GLU A 48 -10.83 -15.17 12.56
C GLU A 48 -9.79 -14.57 11.60
N TYR A 49 -8.88 -13.75 12.12
CA TYR A 49 -7.83 -13.14 11.31
C TYR A 49 -6.66 -14.12 11.04
N THR A 50 -6.89 -15.01 10.07
CA THR A 50 -5.91 -15.97 9.56
C THR A 50 -5.35 -15.51 8.21
N PRO A 51 -4.16 -15.97 7.78
CA PRO A 51 -3.62 -15.63 6.46
C PRO A 51 -4.55 -16.06 5.31
N GLN A 52 -5.28 -17.16 5.47
CA GLN A 52 -6.28 -17.65 4.53
C GLN A 52 -7.44 -16.66 4.43
N ASN A 53 -7.99 -16.20 5.55
CA ASN A 53 -9.11 -15.26 5.57
C ASN A 53 -8.71 -13.87 5.08
N ASP A 54 -7.53 -13.36 5.44
CA ASP A 54 -7.01 -12.08 4.90
C ASP A 54 -6.91 -12.15 3.38
N ALA A 55 -6.32 -13.21 2.84
CA ALA A 55 -6.18 -13.40 1.41
C ALA A 55 -7.53 -13.57 0.70
N LEU A 56 -8.46 -14.31 1.29
CA LEU A 56 -9.82 -14.50 0.78
C LEU A 56 -10.56 -13.16 0.67
N ILE A 57 -10.56 -12.36 1.74
CA ILE A 57 -11.26 -11.07 1.75
C ILE A 57 -10.55 -10.05 0.85
N ALA A 58 -9.22 -10.04 0.82
CA ALA A 58 -8.46 -9.25 -0.14
C ALA A 58 -8.89 -9.61 -1.57
N HIS A 59 -8.87 -10.89 -1.93
CA HIS A 59 -9.28 -11.36 -3.26
C HIS A 59 -10.72 -10.97 -3.59
N TRP A 60 -11.64 -11.06 -2.63
CA TRP A 60 -13.04 -10.67 -2.79
C TRP A 60 -13.20 -9.19 -3.17
N PHE A 61 -12.43 -8.28 -2.57
CA PHE A 61 -12.43 -6.86 -2.94
C PHE A 61 -11.85 -6.60 -4.35
N HIS A 62 -10.98 -7.47 -4.83
CA HIS A 62 -10.29 -7.32 -6.12
C HIS A 62 -10.91 -8.13 -7.25
N SER A 63 -12.13 -8.64 -7.04
CA SER A 63 -12.84 -9.51 -7.98
C SER A 63 -14.29 -9.06 -8.17
N SER A 64 -14.92 -9.51 -9.25
CA SER A 64 -16.35 -9.28 -9.55
C SER A 64 -16.76 -7.79 -9.53
N GLY A 65 -15.90 -6.88 -9.98
CA GLY A 65 -16.20 -5.44 -10.05
C GLY A 65 -16.14 -4.70 -8.70
N ARG A 66 -15.74 -5.36 -7.61
CA ARG A 66 -15.66 -4.78 -6.26
C ARG A 66 -14.45 -3.86 -6.07
N GLU A 67 -13.62 -3.67 -7.09
CA GLU A 67 -12.50 -2.72 -7.06
C GLU A 67 -12.96 -1.29 -6.70
N LYS A 68 -14.17 -0.92 -7.16
CA LYS A 68 -14.79 0.37 -6.80
C LYS A 68 -15.17 0.45 -5.32
N LEU A 69 -15.55 -0.67 -4.70
CA LEU A 69 -16.00 -0.73 -3.31
C LEU A 69 -14.85 -0.41 -2.34
N VAL A 70 -13.69 -1.04 -2.53
CA VAL A 70 -12.52 -0.76 -1.67
C VAL A 70 -12.08 0.70 -1.81
N VAL A 71 -12.08 1.25 -3.03
CA VAL A 71 -11.76 2.67 -3.27
C VAL A 71 -12.76 3.60 -2.59
N LYS A 72 -14.07 3.29 -2.64
CA LYS A 72 -15.09 4.06 -1.91
C LYS A 72 -14.84 4.05 -0.40
N ARG A 73 -14.48 2.89 0.18
CA ARG A 73 -14.16 2.78 1.61
C ARG A 73 -12.91 3.59 1.98
N ILE A 74 -11.86 3.52 1.16
CA ILE A 74 -10.66 4.38 1.30
C ILE A 74 -11.07 5.85 1.29
N TRP A 75 -11.82 6.27 0.27
CA TRP A 75 -12.24 7.65 0.10
C TRP A 75 -13.07 8.17 1.28
N ASN A 76 -14.03 7.37 1.77
CA ASN A 76 -14.85 7.75 2.92
C ASN A 76 -14.04 8.01 4.19
N LYS A 77 -12.91 7.31 4.39
CA LYS A 77 -12.02 7.56 5.53
C LYS A 77 -11.22 8.87 5.41
N ILE A 78 -11.00 9.38 4.19
CA ILE A 78 -10.08 10.52 3.96
C ILE A 78 -10.75 11.79 3.44
N LYS A 79 -11.96 11.72 2.87
CA LYS A 79 -12.64 12.84 2.21
C LYS A 79 -12.84 14.05 3.15
N ASN A 80 -13.15 13.79 4.42
CA ASN A 80 -13.40 14.81 5.43
C ASN A 80 -12.18 15.10 6.32
N SER A 81 -11.01 14.52 6.00
CA SER A 81 -9.79 14.80 6.76
C SER A 81 -9.44 16.28 6.70
N LYS A 82 -9.03 16.88 7.83
CA LYS A 82 -8.51 18.25 7.86
C LYS A 82 -7.09 18.35 7.26
N LYS A 83 -6.41 17.22 7.04
CA LYS A 83 -5.07 17.20 6.45
C LYS A 83 -5.12 17.48 4.95
N ASN A 84 -4.15 18.26 4.47
CA ASN A 84 -4.00 18.62 3.06
C ASN A 84 -3.19 17.57 2.26
N LEU A 85 -2.32 16.83 2.94
CA LEU A 85 -1.56 15.72 2.39
C LEU A 85 -2.15 14.40 2.89
N ILE A 86 -2.49 13.50 1.97
CA ILE A 86 -3.03 12.17 2.30
C ILE A 86 -2.18 11.09 1.63
N VAL A 87 -1.74 10.12 2.41
CA VAL A 87 -1.04 8.92 1.97
C VAL A 87 -2.05 7.76 1.90
N ILE A 88 -2.11 7.12 0.75
CA ILE A 88 -2.90 5.91 0.50
C ILE A 88 -1.90 4.79 0.25
N GLU A 89 -1.95 3.73 1.05
CA GLU A 89 -1.09 2.55 0.90
C GLU A 89 -1.92 1.32 0.49
N GLY A 90 -1.46 0.61 -0.53
CA GLY A 90 -2.00 -0.70 -0.90
C GLY A 90 -3.16 -0.68 -1.91
N LEU A 91 -3.22 0.30 -2.82
CA LEU A 91 -3.98 0.11 -4.07
C LEU A 91 -3.24 -0.90 -4.94
N ARG A 92 -4.00 -1.82 -5.56
CA ARG A 92 -3.48 -3.03 -6.20
C ARG A 92 -3.75 -3.11 -7.69
N SER A 93 -4.67 -2.30 -8.23
CA SER A 93 -5.01 -2.38 -9.65
C SER A 93 -5.18 -1.01 -10.30
N GLU A 94 -4.98 -0.97 -11.62
CA GLU A 94 -5.21 0.22 -12.42
C GLU A 94 -6.67 0.68 -12.41
N LYS A 95 -7.61 -0.28 -12.29
CA LYS A 95 -9.03 0.03 -12.13
C LYS A 95 -9.27 0.82 -10.85
N GLN A 96 -8.66 0.40 -9.74
CA GLN A 96 -8.77 1.14 -8.48
C GLN A 96 -8.15 2.53 -8.59
N LEU A 97 -6.99 2.65 -9.24
CA LEU A 97 -6.38 3.95 -9.52
C LEU A 97 -7.31 4.84 -10.37
N LYS A 98 -7.96 4.30 -11.40
CA LYS A 98 -8.94 5.04 -12.23
C LYS A 98 -10.13 5.51 -11.39
N TYR A 99 -10.68 4.64 -10.53
CA TYR A 99 -11.76 5.03 -9.63
C TYR A 99 -11.33 6.09 -8.61
N LEU A 100 -10.11 5.97 -8.06
CA LEU A 100 -9.58 6.96 -7.13
C LEU A 100 -9.43 8.32 -7.80
N LYS A 101 -8.87 8.36 -9.02
CA LYS A 101 -8.75 9.61 -9.80
C LYS A 101 -10.10 10.26 -10.04
N ALA A 102 -11.09 9.46 -10.43
CA ALA A 102 -12.45 9.95 -10.69
C ALA A 102 -13.11 10.53 -9.43
N ILE A 103 -13.03 9.84 -8.29
CA ILE A 103 -13.68 10.29 -7.05
C ILE A 103 -12.95 11.46 -6.39
N ALA A 104 -11.62 11.47 -6.45
CA ALA A 104 -10.81 12.52 -5.85
C ALA A 104 -10.67 13.77 -6.74
N LYS A 105 -11.07 13.68 -8.01
CA LYS A 105 -10.90 14.70 -9.05
C LYS A 105 -9.44 15.18 -9.17
N THR A 106 -8.48 14.33 -8.81
CA THR A 106 -7.05 14.64 -8.84
C THR A 106 -6.22 13.39 -9.13
N ARG A 107 -5.04 13.57 -9.71
CA ARG A 107 -4.09 12.48 -9.96
C ARG A 107 -3.21 12.28 -8.73
N PRO A 108 -3.22 11.10 -8.07
CA PRO A 108 -2.26 10.82 -7.03
C PRO A 108 -0.84 10.70 -7.63
N ILE A 109 0.14 11.12 -6.85
CA ILE A 109 1.57 10.88 -7.12
C ILE A 109 1.90 9.49 -6.58
N ILE A 110 2.49 8.64 -7.41
CA ILE A 110 2.72 7.24 -7.10
C ILE A 110 4.21 7.04 -6.75
N ILE A 111 4.48 6.53 -5.55
CA ILE A 111 5.82 6.15 -5.10
C ILE A 111 5.85 4.63 -4.95
N SER A 112 6.69 3.94 -5.72
CA SER A 112 6.89 2.50 -5.54
C SER A 112 8.09 2.22 -4.64
N VAL A 113 7.88 1.39 -3.61
CA VAL A 113 8.95 0.86 -2.76
C VAL A 113 9.18 -0.60 -3.13
N LEU A 114 10.39 -0.89 -3.63
CA LEU A 114 10.80 -2.19 -4.15
C LEU A 114 11.81 -2.84 -3.21
N ALA A 115 11.78 -4.17 -3.12
CA ALA A 115 12.85 -4.94 -2.50
C ALA A 115 12.92 -6.33 -3.13
N SER A 116 14.12 -6.92 -3.19
CA SER A 116 14.31 -8.29 -3.68
C SER A 116 13.51 -9.29 -2.83
N PHE A 117 13.10 -10.41 -3.44
CA PHE A 117 12.32 -11.44 -2.75
C PHE A 117 13.03 -11.91 -1.46
N ASN A 118 14.34 -12.19 -1.52
CA ASN A 118 15.12 -12.65 -0.37
C ASN A 118 15.14 -11.63 0.79
N VAL A 119 15.22 -10.33 0.49
CA VAL A 119 15.15 -9.28 1.52
C VAL A 119 13.77 -9.23 2.16
N ARG A 120 12.70 -9.37 1.35
CA ARG A 120 11.32 -9.38 1.85
C ARG A 120 11.05 -10.61 2.71
N VAL A 121 11.54 -11.79 2.33
CA VAL A 121 11.49 -13.01 3.17
C VAL A 121 12.13 -12.75 4.54
N LYS A 122 13.38 -12.25 4.56
CA LYS A 122 14.08 -11.94 5.83
C LYS A 122 13.28 -10.98 6.71
N ARG A 123 12.59 -10.01 6.12
CA ARG A 123 11.74 -9.04 6.85
C ARG A 123 10.46 -9.67 7.38
N GLU A 124 9.78 -10.52 6.60
CA GLU A 124 8.57 -11.21 7.07
C GLU A 124 8.90 -12.22 8.20
N LEU A 125 10.01 -12.96 8.07
CA LEU A 125 10.48 -13.86 9.14
C LEU A 125 10.74 -13.10 10.44
N LYS A 126 11.43 -11.95 10.37
CA LYS A 126 11.67 -11.09 11.54
C LYS A 126 10.41 -10.51 12.16
N ARG A 127 9.29 -10.43 11.44
CA ARG A 127 8.01 -9.95 11.99
C ARG A 127 7.32 -11.00 12.86
N GLY A 128 7.70 -12.27 12.75
CA GLY A 128 7.16 -13.35 13.58
C GLY A 128 5.65 -13.54 13.45
N ARG A 129 5.04 -13.14 12.32
CA ARG A 129 3.58 -13.28 12.13
C ARG A 129 3.15 -14.73 11.95
N PHE A 130 4.02 -15.54 11.35
CA PHE A 130 3.81 -16.95 11.05
C PHE A 130 5.13 -17.71 11.28
N GLY A 131 5.08 -19.04 11.30
CA GLY A 131 6.29 -19.87 11.30
C GLY A 131 7.18 -19.63 10.08
N ASN A 132 8.40 -20.17 10.11
CA ASN A 132 9.41 -19.87 9.10
C ASN A 132 9.01 -20.32 7.69
N LYS A 133 8.51 -21.56 7.56
CA LYS A 133 8.09 -22.14 6.29
C LYS A 133 6.83 -21.44 5.77
N GLU A 134 5.88 -21.21 6.68
CA GLU A 134 4.62 -20.53 6.44
C GLU A 134 4.84 -19.10 5.96
N SER A 135 5.82 -18.38 6.51
CA SER A 135 6.16 -17.03 6.09
C SER A 135 6.64 -16.95 4.64
N ILE A 136 7.46 -17.92 4.20
CA ILE A 136 7.96 -17.97 2.83
C ILE A 136 6.83 -18.34 1.86
N GLU A 137 6.05 -19.36 2.20
CA GLU A 137 4.90 -19.80 1.39
C GLU A 137 3.84 -18.70 1.27
N TYR A 138 3.51 -18.05 2.40
CA TYR A 138 2.67 -16.87 2.45
C TYR A 138 3.19 -15.78 1.51
N LEU A 139 4.48 -15.44 1.57
CA LEU A 139 5.03 -14.39 0.73
C LEU A 139 4.98 -14.74 -0.76
N LYS A 140 5.29 -15.98 -1.15
CA LYS A 140 5.16 -16.47 -2.54
C LYS A 140 3.71 -16.38 -3.02
N PHE A 141 2.77 -16.85 -2.19
CA PHE A 141 1.36 -16.81 -2.50
C PHE A 141 0.86 -15.38 -2.68
N ARG A 142 1.21 -14.48 -1.75
CA ARG A 142 0.86 -13.06 -1.85
C ARG A 142 1.46 -12.42 -3.09
N ASP A 143 2.74 -12.64 -3.39
CA ASP A 143 3.37 -12.11 -4.61
C ASP A 143 2.60 -12.50 -5.88
N LYS A 144 2.17 -13.77 -5.99
CA LYS A 144 1.36 -14.25 -7.13
C LYS A 144 0.01 -13.53 -7.19
N LEU A 145 -0.68 -13.39 -6.05
CA LEU A 145 -1.97 -12.70 -5.98
C LEU A 145 -1.85 -11.21 -6.31
N GLU A 146 -0.89 -10.49 -5.72
CA GLU A 146 -0.72 -9.04 -5.94
C GLU A 146 -0.38 -8.76 -7.41
N LYS A 147 0.45 -9.59 -8.04
CA LYS A 147 0.71 -9.51 -9.49
C LYS A 147 -0.53 -9.80 -10.33
N LYS A 148 -1.31 -10.84 -9.97
CA LYS A 148 -2.60 -11.14 -10.64
C LYS A 148 -3.58 -9.96 -10.54
N HIS A 149 -3.57 -9.25 -9.42
CA HIS A 149 -4.42 -8.06 -9.22
C HIS A 149 -3.92 -6.80 -9.94
N GLY A 150 -2.69 -6.82 -10.47
CA GLY A 150 -2.13 -5.76 -11.30
C GLY A 150 -1.23 -4.76 -10.55
N GLU A 151 -0.70 -5.14 -9.39
CA GLU A 151 0.17 -4.23 -8.63
C GLU A 151 1.50 -3.98 -9.36
N ASP A 152 1.95 -4.94 -10.17
CA ASP A 152 3.08 -4.78 -11.08
C ASP A 152 2.88 -3.63 -12.08
N LYS A 153 1.64 -3.46 -12.59
CA LYS A 153 1.28 -2.35 -13.48
C LYS A 153 1.35 -1.00 -12.76
N LEU A 154 0.87 -0.94 -11.51
CA LEU A 154 0.96 0.27 -10.69
C LEU A 154 2.42 0.63 -10.36
N ILE A 155 3.23 -0.36 -10.01
CA ILE A 155 4.67 -0.20 -9.78
C ILE A 155 5.35 0.34 -11.04
N ARG A 156 5.02 -0.18 -12.23
CA ARG A 156 5.59 0.33 -13.49
C ARG A 156 5.25 1.80 -13.73
N LYS A 157 4.01 2.21 -13.41
CA LYS A 157 3.47 3.57 -13.53
C LYS A 157 3.92 4.54 -12.42
N ALA A 158 4.76 4.11 -11.48
CA ALA A 158 5.19 4.96 -10.39
C ALA A 158 5.99 6.17 -10.89
N ASP A 159 5.65 7.35 -10.36
CA ASP A 159 6.34 8.62 -10.60
C ASP A 159 7.75 8.61 -9.97
N TYR A 160 7.89 7.93 -8.84
CA TYR A 160 9.15 7.75 -8.13
C TYR A 160 9.34 6.29 -7.72
N LYS A 161 10.56 5.77 -7.82
CA LYS A 161 10.89 4.38 -7.48
C LYS A 161 12.05 4.33 -6.50
N ILE A 162 11.89 3.57 -5.42
CA ILE A 162 12.92 3.35 -4.41
C ILE A 162 13.26 1.86 -4.37
N ASN A 163 14.52 1.52 -4.62
CA ASN A 163 15.03 0.18 -4.35
C ASN A 163 15.54 0.08 -2.91
N ASN A 164 14.72 -0.51 -2.05
CA ASN A 164 14.96 -0.74 -0.63
C ASN A 164 15.57 -2.13 -0.36
N SER A 165 16.32 -2.71 -1.32
CA SER A 165 16.97 -4.01 -1.11
C SER A 165 18.25 -3.93 -0.28
N LYS A 166 18.97 -2.81 -0.38
CA LYS A 166 20.28 -2.59 0.28
C LYS A 166 20.28 -1.42 1.25
N LEU A 167 19.10 -0.89 1.58
CA LEU A 167 18.96 0.29 2.43
C LEU A 167 18.52 -0.11 3.82
N ASN A 168 19.07 0.56 4.82
CA ASN A 168 18.50 0.59 6.17
C ASN A 168 17.33 1.59 6.24
N ILE A 169 16.67 1.67 7.40
CA ILE A 169 15.50 2.53 7.57
C ILE A 169 15.84 4.02 7.39
N ARG A 170 16.96 4.50 7.95
CA ARG A 170 17.39 5.90 7.84
C ARG A 170 17.69 6.30 6.39
N GLN A 171 18.34 5.42 5.64
CA GLN A 171 18.62 5.63 4.22
C GLN A 171 17.33 5.62 3.37
N THR A 172 16.37 4.76 3.71
CA THR A 172 15.05 4.76 3.04
C THR A 172 14.29 6.05 3.33
N ASP A 173 14.28 6.48 4.58
CA ASP A 173 13.64 7.73 5.04
C ASP A 173 14.26 8.95 4.37
N ALA A 174 15.60 9.01 4.24
CA ALA A 174 16.29 10.08 3.51
C ALA A 174 15.86 10.14 2.03
N LYS A 175 15.77 9.01 1.34
CA LYS A 175 15.29 8.97 -0.06
C LYS A 175 13.84 9.40 -0.18
N ILE A 176 12.97 8.98 0.74
CA ILE A 176 11.57 9.43 0.77
C ILE A 176 11.51 10.94 1.00
N TYR A 177 12.32 11.48 1.91
CA TYR A 177 12.40 12.91 2.18
C TYR A 177 12.78 13.72 0.94
N GLU A 178 13.80 13.30 0.19
CA GLU A 178 14.20 13.94 -1.07
C GLU A 178 13.09 13.93 -2.11
N ILE A 179 12.40 12.80 -2.27
CA ILE A 179 11.25 12.67 -3.17
C ILE A 179 10.12 13.62 -2.74
N MET A 180 9.79 13.64 -1.46
CA MET A 180 8.73 14.49 -0.92
C MET A 180 9.05 15.98 -1.08
N ARG A 181 10.32 16.40 -0.94
CA ARG A 181 10.72 17.78 -1.25
C ARG A 181 10.41 18.15 -2.71
N LYS A 182 10.72 17.27 -3.66
CA LYS A 182 10.43 17.49 -5.09
C LYS A 182 8.93 17.53 -5.37
N ILE A 183 8.14 16.75 -4.63
CA ILE A 183 6.67 16.71 -4.74
C ILE A 183 6.00 17.97 -4.18
N LEU A 184 6.54 18.51 -3.09
CA LEU A 184 5.95 19.65 -2.39
C LEU A 184 6.42 21.00 -2.93
N ALA A 185 7.54 21.04 -3.66
CA ALA A 185 7.98 22.23 -4.39
C ALA A 185 7.16 22.53 -5.67
N LYS A 186 6.22 21.65 -6.02
CA LYS A 186 5.28 21.77 -7.14
C LYS A 186 3.85 21.96 -6.63
#